data_AF-A0A973JHF0-F1
#
_entry.id   AF-A0A973JHF0-F1
#
_cell.length_a   1.000
_cell.length_b   1.000
_cell.length_c   1.000
_cell.angle_alpha   90.00
_cell.angle_beta   90.00
_cell.angle_gamma   90.00
#
_symmetry.space_group_name_H-M   'P 1'
#
loop_
_entity.id
_entity.type
_entity.pdbx_description
1 polymer ?
#
loop_
_entity_poly.entity_id
_entity_poly.type
_entity_poly.pdbx_seq_one_letter_code
_entity_poly.pdbx_strand_id
1 'polypeptide(L)'
;MSVVIGEVDVDYSQLELHPGLGGHIADLREVGLVSGEFGEHAVLVAPREYGTVRVEVQVLDGPAPRDGAWDTAVEFSMRTGRGACVLGWAGAGQ
;
A
#
# COMPACT_ATOMS: atom_id res chain seq x y z
N MET A 1 3.16 16.51 9.89
CA MET A 1 2.05 15.68 9.36
C MET A 1 1.67 16.15 7.96
N SER A 2 1.74 15.26 6.98
CA SER A 2 1.20 15.46 5.62
C SER A 2 0.21 14.35 5.29
N VAL A 3 -0.91 14.71 4.67
CA VAL A 3 -1.95 13.76 4.23
C VAL A 3 -2.16 13.92 2.74
N VAL A 4 -2.16 12.81 2.01
CA VAL A 4 -2.53 12.74 0.60
C VAL A 4 -3.70 11.79 0.47
N ILE A 5 -4.73 12.23 -0.25
CA ILE A 5 -5.95 11.45 -0.48
C ILE A 5 -6.12 11.29 -1.97
N GLY A 6 -6.37 10.06 -2.40
CA GLY A 6 -6.57 9.72 -3.81
C GLY A 6 -7.57 8.58 -3.94
N GLU A 7 -7.79 8.19 -5.19
CA GLU A 7 -8.63 7.06 -5.56
C GLU A 7 -7.81 6.11 -6.42
N VAL A 8 -7.97 4.81 -6.17
CA VAL A 8 -7.23 3.75 -6.85
C VAL A 8 -8.20 2.64 -7.25
N ASP A 9 -8.05 2.15 -8.48
CA ASP A 9 -8.80 0.98 -8.95
C ASP A 9 -8.18 -0.30 -8.39
N VAL A 10 -8.96 -1.10 -7.68
CA VAL A 10 -8.51 -2.33 -7.01
C VAL A 10 -9.00 -3.58 -7.72
N ASP A 11 -8.80 -3.59 -9.02
CA ASP A 11 -9.11 -4.76 -9.83
C ASP A 11 -8.21 -5.94 -9.42
N TYR A 12 -8.78 -7.15 -9.46
CA TYR A 12 -8.17 -8.37 -8.96
C TYR A 12 -7.87 -8.38 -7.45
N SER A 13 -8.59 -7.56 -6.67
CA SER A 13 -8.44 -7.47 -5.21
C SER A 13 -7.06 -6.99 -4.73
N GLN A 14 -6.40 -6.09 -5.46
CA GLN A 14 -5.02 -5.69 -5.16
C GLN A 14 -4.82 -4.18 -5.09
N LEU A 15 -4.04 -3.77 -4.08
CA LEU A 15 -3.41 -2.46 -3.97
C LEU A 15 -1.90 -2.66 -3.90
N GLU A 16 -1.15 -1.96 -4.75
CA GLU A 16 0.29 -2.09 -4.86
C GLU A 16 0.98 -0.87 -4.21
N LEU A 17 1.85 -1.12 -3.23
CA LEU A 17 2.75 -0.15 -2.64
C LEU A 17 4.13 -0.26 -3.28
N HIS A 18 4.43 0.71 -4.13
CA HIS A 18 5.70 0.80 -4.84
C HIS A 18 6.69 1.64 -4.02
N PRO A 19 7.87 1.09 -3.69
CA PRO A 19 8.83 1.77 -2.81
C PRO A 19 9.57 2.93 -3.51
N GLY A 20 9.47 3.04 -4.83
CA GLY A 20 10.16 4.05 -5.63
C GLY A 20 11.66 3.77 -5.83
N LEU A 21 12.36 4.70 -6.48
CA LEU A 21 13.76 4.52 -6.87
C LEU A 21 14.69 4.41 -5.67
N GLY A 22 15.41 3.28 -5.58
CA GLY A 22 16.32 2.97 -4.47
C GLY A 22 15.61 2.51 -3.18
N GLY A 23 14.28 2.35 -3.24
CA GLY A 23 13.51 1.72 -2.19
C GLY A 23 13.60 0.19 -2.26
N HIS A 24 13.30 -0.47 -1.14
CA HIS A 24 13.21 -1.92 -1.06
C HIS A 24 12.29 -2.31 0.11
N ILE A 25 11.68 -3.48 -0.01
CA ILE A 25 10.86 -4.08 1.03
C ILE A 25 11.62 -5.25 1.63
N ALA A 26 11.72 -5.28 2.95
CA ALA A 26 12.32 -6.38 3.66
C ALA A 26 11.23 -7.30 4.21
N ASP A 27 11.34 -8.59 3.91
CA ASP A 27 10.71 -9.68 4.68
C ASP A 27 9.19 -9.54 4.89
N LEU A 28 8.40 -9.65 3.82
CA LEU A 28 6.94 -9.73 3.90
C LEU A 28 6.51 -11.07 4.51
N ARG A 29 6.18 -11.08 5.81
CA ARG A 29 5.72 -12.27 6.55
C ARG A 29 4.31 -12.17 7.10
N GLU A 30 3.57 -11.11 6.76
CA GLU A 30 2.25 -10.84 7.34
C GLU A 30 1.10 -11.31 6.45
N VAL A 31 0.01 -11.76 7.08
CA VAL A 31 -1.21 -12.19 6.40
C VAL A 31 -1.88 -10.97 5.76
N GLY A 32 -2.24 -11.07 4.48
CA GLY A 32 -2.83 -9.97 3.71
C GLY A 32 -1.82 -9.10 2.98
N LEU A 33 -0.51 -9.38 3.15
CA LEU A 33 0.56 -8.84 2.31
C LEU A 33 1.21 -9.95 1.48
N VAL A 34 1.41 -9.66 0.20
CA VAL A 34 2.28 -10.47 -0.66
C VAL A 34 3.30 -9.58 -1.35
N SER A 35 4.41 -10.17 -1.79
CA SER A 35 5.31 -9.46 -2.70
C SER A 35 4.69 -9.44 -4.09
N GLY A 36 4.83 -8.30 -4.75
CA GLY A 36 4.60 -8.17 -6.18
C GLY A 36 5.50 -9.09 -6.99
N GLU A 37 5.22 -9.19 -8.28
CA GLU A 37 6.08 -9.94 -9.20
C GLU A 37 7.54 -9.47 -9.04
N PHE A 38 8.48 -10.42 -8.92
CA PHE A 38 9.91 -10.18 -8.67
C PHE A 38 10.28 -9.49 -7.34
N GLY A 39 9.34 -9.31 -6.40
CA GLY A 39 9.62 -8.72 -5.09
C GLY A 39 9.78 -7.20 -5.11
N GLU A 40 9.30 -6.53 -6.15
CA GLU A 40 9.56 -5.10 -6.39
C GLU A 40 8.61 -4.16 -5.62
N HIS A 41 7.44 -4.65 -5.22
CA HIS A 41 6.42 -3.90 -4.48
C HIS A 41 5.70 -4.77 -3.44
N ALA A 42 4.97 -4.15 -2.52
CA ALA A 42 4.10 -4.82 -1.57
C ALA A 42 2.68 -4.79 -2.11
N VAL A 43 1.94 -5.88 -1.98
CA VAL A 43 0.54 -5.97 -2.40
C VAL A 43 -0.31 -6.18 -1.17
N LEU A 44 -1.26 -5.26 -0.96
CA LEU A 44 -2.33 -5.40 0.03
C LEU A 44 -3.55 -6.01 -0.67
N VAL A 45 -4.08 -7.09 -0.09
CA VAL A 45 -5.29 -7.73 -0.62
C VAL A 45 -6.53 -6.97 -0.18
N ALA A 46 -7.27 -6.42 -1.14
CA ALA A 46 -8.54 -5.73 -0.90
C ALA A 46 -9.68 -6.76 -0.70
N PRO A 47 -10.71 -6.45 0.10
CA PRO A 47 -11.85 -7.35 0.33
C PRO A 47 -12.84 -7.41 -0.86
N ARG A 48 -12.50 -6.79 -1.99
CA ARG A 48 -13.34 -6.69 -3.19
C ARG A 48 -12.51 -6.98 -4.43
N GLU A 49 -13.12 -7.58 -5.45
CA GLU A 49 -12.42 -7.98 -6.67
C GLU A 49 -12.30 -6.87 -7.72
N TYR A 50 -13.22 -5.90 -7.75
CA TYR A 50 -13.22 -4.82 -8.74
C TYR A 50 -13.73 -3.48 -8.17
N GLY A 51 -13.30 -2.39 -8.83
CA GLY A 51 -13.79 -1.03 -8.63
C GLY A 51 -12.83 -0.12 -7.87
N THR A 52 -13.24 1.13 -7.66
CA THR A 52 -12.39 2.16 -7.05
C THR A 52 -12.52 2.18 -5.53
N VAL A 53 -11.41 2.42 -4.84
CA VAL A 53 -11.36 2.69 -3.40
C VAL A 53 -10.65 4.01 -3.12
N ARG A 54 -11.09 4.67 -2.05
CA ARG A 54 -10.38 5.85 -1.53
C ARG A 54 -9.17 5.39 -0.74
N VAL A 55 -8.01 5.95 -1.06
CA VAL A 55 -6.75 5.71 -0.37
C VAL A 55 -6.31 6.99 0.33
N GLU A 56 -5.87 6.85 1.58
CA GLU A 56 -5.28 7.92 2.37
C GLU A 56 -3.86 7.52 2.79
N VAL A 57 -2.90 8.39 2.50
CA VAL A 57 -1.49 8.22 2.87
C VAL A 57 -1.12 9.33 3.84
N GLN A 58 -0.63 8.94 5.02
CA GLN A 58 -0.19 9.86 6.07
C GLN A 58 1.30 9.69 6.37
N VAL A 59 2.01 10.80 6.51
CA VAL A 59 3.37 10.82 7.08
C VAL A 59 3.31 11.42 8.48
N LEU A 60 3.70 10.61 9.47
CA LEU A 60 3.59 10.91 10.89
C LEU A 60 4.98 10.95 11.54
N ASP A 61 5.14 11.80 12.56
CA ASP A 61 6.38 11.93 13.34
C ASP A 61 6.46 10.88 14.48
N GLY A 62 5.50 9.95 14.54
CA GLY A 62 5.36 8.93 15.57
C GLY A 62 4.41 7.79 15.14
N PRO A 63 4.06 6.89 16.06
CA PRO A 63 3.19 5.75 15.76
C PRO A 63 1.83 6.18 15.18
N ALA A 64 1.33 5.41 14.21
CA ALA A 64 -0.01 5.62 13.68
C ALA A 64 -1.07 5.43 14.78
N PRO A 65 -2.07 6.32 14.88
CA PRO A 65 -3.19 6.11 15.80
C PRO A 65 -3.94 4.84 15.37
N ARG A 66 -4.27 3.98 16.33
CA ARG A 66 -5.16 2.85 16.06
C ARG A 66 -6.59 3.36 15.96
N ASP A 67 -7.21 3.16 14.80
CA ASP A 67 -8.63 3.47 14.61
C ASP A 67 -9.48 2.22 14.88
N GLY A 68 -10.50 2.36 15.72
CA GLY A 68 -11.44 1.27 15.99
C GLY A 68 -12.35 0.94 14.80
N ALA A 69 -12.35 1.78 13.75
CA ALA A 69 -13.07 1.54 12.51
C ALA A 69 -12.32 0.62 11.53
N TRP A 70 -11.06 0.25 11.80
CA TRP A 70 -10.30 -0.63 10.90
C TRP A 70 -10.73 -2.08 11.04
N ASP A 71 -11.15 -2.70 9.93
CA ASP A 71 -11.43 -4.14 9.86
C ASP A 71 -10.14 -4.98 9.93
N THR A 72 -9.03 -4.45 9.43
CA THR A 72 -7.73 -5.12 9.39
C THR A 72 -6.60 -4.10 9.38
N ALA A 73 -5.49 -4.44 10.03
CA ALA A 73 -4.27 -3.65 10.02
C ALA A 73 -3.06 -4.57 9.90
N VAL A 74 -2.06 -4.11 9.17
CA VAL A 74 -0.81 -4.81 8.89
C VAL A 74 0.32 -3.79 9.03
N GLU A 75 1.42 -4.20 9.67
CA GLU A 75 2.56 -3.32 9.93
C GLU A 75 3.83 -3.95 9.36
N PHE A 76 4.57 -3.23 8.53
CA PHE A 76 5.81 -3.73 7.95
C PHE A 76 6.83 -2.62 7.75
N SER A 77 8.09 -3.02 7.63
CA SER A 77 9.19 -2.11 7.36
C SER A 77 9.52 -2.05 5.87
N MET A 78 9.63 -0.83 5.34
CA MET A 78 10.00 -0.59 3.96
C MET A 78 10.95 0.60 3.91
N ARG A 79 11.99 0.50 3.08
CA ARG A 79 12.78 1.66 2.67
C ARG A 79 12.12 2.28 1.45
N THR A 80 11.72 3.54 1.56
CA THR A 80 11.18 4.30 0.43
C THR A 80 12.27 5.10 -0.28
N GLY A 81 11.99 5.42 -1.54
CA GLY A 81 12.81 6.24 -2.42
C GLY A 81 11.99 7.30 -3.13
N ARG A 82 12.63 8.02 -4.06
CA ARG A 82 11.95 9.03 -4.86
C ARG A 82 10.90 8.34 -5.75
N GLY A 83 9.68 8.88 -5.74
CA GLY A 83 8.58 8.36 -6.55
C GLY A 83 7.86 7.16 -5.95
N ALA A 84 7.99 6.93 -4.64
CA ALA A 84 7.12 5.97 -3.94
C ALA A 84 5.65 6.35 -4.14
N CYS A 85 4.80 5.37 -4.42
CA CYS A 85 3.39 5.57 -4.74
C CYS A 85 2.54 4.36 -4.36
N VAL A 86 1.22 4.58 -4.33
CA VAL A 86 0.21 3.53 -4.21
C VAL A 86 -0.52 3.45 -5.54
N LEU A 87 -0.65 2.26 -6.09
CA LEU A 87 -1.28 1.99 -7.38
C LEU A 87 -2.24 0.80 -7.26
N GLY A 88 -3.07 0.63 -8.27
CA GLY A 88 -3.88 -0.56 -8.50
C GLY A 88 -3.11 -1.63 -9.26
N TRP A 89 -3.80 -2.70 -9.63
CA TRP A 89 -3.21 -3.79 -10.41
C TRP A 89 -2.52 -3.29 -11.68
N ALA A 90 -1.31 -3.77 -11.93
CA ALA A 90 -0.50 -3.46 -13.11
C ALA A 90 -0.22 -1.95 -13.29
N GLY A 91 -0.21 -1.19 -12.19
CA GLY A 91 0.05 0.24 -12.20
C GLY A 91 -1.12 1.12 -12.65
N ALA A 92 -2.35 0.59 -12.66
CA ALA A 92 -3.56 1.37 -12.91
C ALA A 92 -3.86 2.36 -11.76
N GLY A 93 -4.39 3.54 -12.09
CA GLY A 93 -4.85 4.54 -11.10
C GLY A 93 -3.91 5.72 -10.85
N GLN A 94 -3.50 6.44 -11.92
CA GLN A 94 -2.76 7.72 -11.79
C GLN A 94 -3.64 8.89 -11.33
#